data_AF-K1E1Q6-F1
#
_entry.id   AF-K1E1Q6-F1
#
_cell.length_a   1.000
_cell.length_b   1.000
_cell.length_c   1.000
_cell.angle_alpha   90.00
_cell.angle_beta   90.00
_cell.angle_gamma   90.00
#
_symmetry.space_group_name_H-M   'P 1'
#
loop_
_entity.id
_entity.type
_entity.pdbx_description
1 polymer ?
#
loop_
_entity_poly.entity_id
_entity_poly.type
_entity_poly.pdbx_seq_one_letter_code
_entity_poly.pdbx_strand_id
1 'polypeptide(L)'
;MPQLKEHLRAGRPVLAFLGHTGNWDLAGVWCARHLGTVVTVAERLEPEEMFRAFLDYRESLGMVIHPAEHGTFARLREQLATGEPVVMPLLADRDLSATGVEVDLCGHRARMAAGPAALAVETGLPLYPVTLRHERLGRTWGMVVTIHDAVDVPSAECADAVGRTTQACADAFGRAITEHTEDWHMMQRVFVEDLDPARDAERRRAA
;
A
#
# COMPACT_ATOMS: atom_id res chain seq x y z
N MET A 1 -17.18 5.95 7.70
CA MET A 1 -16.36 6.77 6.76
C MET A 1 -17.04 7.98 6.05
N PRO A 2 -17.62 8.97 6.75
CA PRO A 2 -18.03 10.23 6.13
C PRO A 2 -16.88 11.02 5.47
N GLN A 3 -15.71 11.03 6.13
CA GLN A 3 -14.52 11.80 5.70
C GLN A 3 -13.99 11.38 4.33
N LEU A 4 -13.88 10.08 4.03
CA LEU A 4 -13.48 9.64 2.69
C LEU A 4 -14.47 10.12 1.62
N LYS A 5 -15.78 10.00 1.87
CA LYS A 5 -16.80 10.43 0.90
C LYS A 5 -16.72 11.93 0.67
N GLU A 6 -16.42 12.71 1.71
CA GLU A 6 -16.17 14.13 1.61
C GLU A 6 -14.91 14.42 0.77
N HIS A 7 -13.80 13.74 1.04
CA HIS A 7 -12.56 13.87 0.26
C HIS A 7 -12.79 13.58 -1.22
N LEU A 8 -13.43 12.45 -1.53
CA LEU A 8 -13.75 12.07 -2.91
C LEU A 8 -14.66 13.09 -3.60
N ARG A 9 -15.70 13.59 -2.92
CA ARG A 9 -16.60 14.63 -3.47
C ARG A 9 -15.92 15.98 -3.65
N ALA A 10 -14.97 16.31 -2.80
CA ALA A 10 -14.17 17.52 -2.87
C ALA A 10 -12.99 17.40 -3.85
N GLY A 11 -12.82 16.25 -4.53
CA GLY A 11 -11.69 16.00 -5.42
C GLY A 11 -10.35 15.97 -4.70
N ARG A 12 -10.33 15.76 -3.37
CA ARG A 12 -9.10 15.69 -2.58
C ARG A 12 -8.39 14.35 -2.81
N PRO A 13 -7.06 14.33 -2.79
CA PRO A 13 -6.29 13.09 -2.89
C PRO A 13 -6.66 12.10 -1.78
N VAL A 14 -6.64 10.81 -2.15
CA VAL A 14 -6.82 9.68 -1.23
C VAL A 14 -5.53 8.87 -1.21
N LEU A 15 -4.89 8.79 -0.05
CA LEU A 15 -3.70 7.97 0.18
C LEU A 15 -4.11 6.67 0.88
N ALA A 16 -3.68 5.54 0.32
CA ALA A 16 -4.09 4.23 0.81
C ALA A 16 -2.90 3.28 1.05
N PHE A 17 -2.90 2.66 2.22
CA PHE A 17 -2.07 1.51 2.55
C PHE A 17 -2.78 0.26 2.02
N LEU A 18 -2.19 -0.40 1.04
CA LEU A 18 -2.78 -1.56 0.38
C LEU A 18 -2.00 -2.83 0.72
N GLY A 19 -2.70 -3.91 1.06
CA GLY A 19 -2.09 -5.24 1.12
C GLY A 19 -2.25 -6.03 -0.17
N HIS A 20 -1.41 -7.05 -0.39
CA HIS A 20 -1.52 -7.97 -1.54
C HIS A 20 -2.72 -8.91 -1.37
N THR A 21 -3.93 -8.35 -1.39
CA THR A 21 -5.18 -9.07 -1.17
C THR A 21 -6.10 -8.95 -2.39
N GLY A 22 -6.83 -10.01 -2.71
CA GLY A 22 -7.79 -10.02 -3.82
C GLY A 22 -7.18 -9.59 -5.16
N ASN A 23 -7.91 -8.80 -5.95
CA ASN A 23 -7.43 -8.29 -7.24
C ASN A 23 -7.35 -6.76 -7.23
N TRP A 24 -6.21 -6.22 -6.82
CA TRP A 24 -6.00 -4.78 -6.75
C TRP A 24 -5.94 -4.09 -8.11
N ASP A 25 -5.58 -4.80 -9.19
CA ASP A 25 -5.61 -4.23 -10.55
C ASP A 25 -7.06 -3.99 -11.02
N LEU A 26 -7.98 -4.92 -10.70
CA LEU A 26 -9.42 -4.73 -10.96
C LEU A 26 -10.00 -3.55 -10.16
N ALA A 27 -9.61 -3.40 -8.90
CA ALA A 27 -9.98 -2.23 -8.10
C ALA A 27 -9.41 -0.94 -8.68
N GLY A 28 -8.14 -0.96 -9.12
CA GLY A 28 -7.48 0.15 -9.80
C GLY A 28 -8.25 0.61 -11.03
N VAL A 29 -8.69 -0.31 -11.90
CA VAL A 29 -9.52 0.01 -13.08
C VAL A 29 -10.82 0.71 -12.67
N TRP A 30 -11.50 0.20 -11.64
CA TRP A 30 -12.74 0.80 -11.16
C TRP A 30 -12.50 2.22 -10.63
N CYS A 31 -11.45 2.41 -9.81
CA CYS A 31 -11.07 3.72 -9.28
C CYS A 31 -10.70 4.71 -10.40
N ALA A 32 -9.90 4.29 -11.39
CA ALA A 32 -9.51 5.12 -12.53
C ALA A 32 -10.72 5.61 -13.35
N ARG A 33 -11.79 4.81 -13.42
CA ARG A 33 -13.02 5.16 -14.14
C ARG A 33 -14.00 6.02 -13.35
N HIS A 34 -13.97 5.93 -12.02
CA HIS A 34 -15.06 6.45 -11.19
C HIS A 34 -14.63 7.44 -10.11
N LEU A 35 -13.37 7.45 -9.69
CA LEU A 35 -12.88 8.26 -8.57
C LEU A 35 -11.85 9.31 -8.98
N GLY A 36 -10.87 8.94 -9.80
CA GLY A 36 -9.76 9.83 -10.16
C GLY A 36 -8.55 9.07 -10.67
N THR A 37 -7.47 9.80 -10.98
CA THR A 37 -6.23 9.21 -11.48
C THR A 37 -5.65 8.27 -10.43
N VAL A 38 -5.47 7.00 -10.79
CA VAL A 38 -4.81 6.02 -9.93
C VAL A 38 -3.30 6.14 -10.11
N VAL A 39 -2.59 6.46 -9.04
CA VAL A 39 -1.13 6.61 -9.03
C VAL A 39 -0.53 5.62 -8.06
N THR A 40 0.36 4.74 -8.51
CA THR A 40 1.01 3.75 -7.64
C THR A 40 2.47 3.53 -8.02
N VAL A 41 3.13 2.63 -7.30
CA VAL A 41 4.53 2.29 -7.47
C VAL A 41 4.66 0.80 -7.79
N ALA A 42 5.61 0.46 -8.66
CA ALA A 42 5.98 -0.93 -8.94
C ALA A 42 7.49 -1.15 -8.68
N GLU A 43 7.82 -2.26 -8.02
CA GLU A 43 9.21 -2.72 -7.93
C GLU A 43 9.77 -2.97 -9.33
N ARG A 44 11.04 -2.58 -9.55
CA ARG A 44 11.71 -2.83 -10.82
C ARG A 44 12.19 -4.27 -10.90
N LEU A 45 11.37 -5.13 -11.47
CA LEU A 45 11.67 -6.54 -11.67
C LEU A 45 12.78 -6.75 -12.71
N GLU A 46 13.61 -7.77 -12.48
CA GLU A 46 14.50 -8.32 -13.49
C GLU A 46 13.90 -9.60 -14.10
N PRO A 47 14.06 -9.82 -15.41
CA PRO A 47 14.72 -8.94 -16.37
C PRO A 47 13.84 -7.73 -16.76
N GLU A 48 14.46 -6.70 -17.36
CA GLU A 48 13.81 -5.42 -17.71
C GLU A 48 12.53 -5.60 -18.55
N GLU A 49 12.48 -6.61 -19.42
CA GLU A 49 11.30 -6.91 -20.23
C GLU A 49 10.09 -7.30 -19.37
N MET A 50 10.32 -7.97 -18.25
CA MET A 50 9.25 -8.33 -17.30
C MET A 50 8.70 -7.07 -16.63
N PHE A 51 9.57 -6.17 -16.18
CA PHE A 51 9.15 -4.89 -15.60
C PHE A 51 8.29 -4.07 -16.59
N ARG A 52 8.75 -3.94 -17.83
CA ARG A 52 8.00 -3.23 -18.89
C ARG A 52 6.64 -3.87 -19.17
N ALA A 53 6.56 -5.20 -19.21
CA ALA A 53 5.28 -5.87 -19.42
C ALA A 53 4.25 -5.55 -18.32
N PHE A 54 4.66 -5.46 -17.04
CA PHE A 54 3.78 -5.04 -15.96
C PHE A 54 3.39 -3.56 -16.04
N LEU A 55 4.33 -2.70 -16.44
CA LEU A 55 4.09 -1.28 -16.64
C LEU A 55 3.06 -1.06 -17.75
N ASP A 56 3.32 -1.59 -18.94
CA ASP A 56 2.43 -1.49 -20.11
C ASP A 56 1.03 -2.03 -19.79
N TYR A 57 0.95 -3.16 -19.07
CA TYR A 57 -0.32 -3.73 -18.64
C TYR A 57 -1.12 -2.76 -17.77
N ARG A 58 -0.54 -2.24 -16.69
CA ARG A 58 -1.25 -1.35 -15.75
C ARG A 58 -1.53 0.04 -16.34
N GLU A 59 -0.65 0.56 -17.18
CA GLU A 59 -0.90 1.81 -17.91
C GLU A 59 -2.04 1.65 -18.91
N SER A 60 -2.16 0.50 -19.59
CA SER A 60 -3.31 0.21 -20.47
C SER A 60 -4.65 0.14 -19.72
N LEU A 61 -4.61 -0.08 -18.40
CA LEU A 61 -5.77 -0.05 -17.52
C LEU A 61 -6.13 1.37 -17.03
N GLY A 62 -5.34 2.39 -17.39
CA GLY A 62 -5.57 3.79 -17.05
C GLY A 62 -4.90 4.25 -15.75
N MET A 63 -3.88 3.52 -15.27
CA MET A 63 -3.10 3.88 -14.08
C MET A 63 -1.80 4.59 -14.45
N VAL A 64 -1.29 5.42 -13.55
CA VAL A 64 0.06 5.98 -13.60
C VAL A 64 0.94 5.17 -12.64
N ILE A 65 2.01 4.55 -13.16
CA ILE A 65 2.87 3.68 -12.37
C ILE A 65 4.29 4.26 -12.35
N HIS A 66 4.80 4.54 -11.16
CA HIS A 66 6.19 4.93 -10.99
C HIS A 66 7.07 3.72 -10.62
N PRO A 67 8.28 3.58 -11.17
CA PRO A 67 9.24 2.62 -10.66
C PRO A 67 9.60 2.94 -9.19
N ALA A 68 9.84 1.92 -8.37
CA ALA A 68 10.36 2.08 -7.01
C ALA A 68 11.87 2.41 -7.05
N GLU A 69 12.20 3.69 -7.22
CA GLU A 69 13.58 4.16 -7.39
C GLU A 69 13.84 5.47 -6.64
N HIS A 70 15.10 5.92 -6.67
CA HIS A 70 15.47 7.21 -6.08
C HIS A 70 14.64 8.35 -6.69
N GLY A 71 14.03 9.17 -5.85
CA GLY A 71 13.18 10.29 -6.26
C GLY A 71 11.69 9.96 -6.41
N THR A 72 11.28 8.69 -6.39
CA THR A 72 9.85 8.31 -6.49
C THR A 72 9.02 8.91 -5.36
N PHE A 73 9.53 8.93 -4.14
CA PHE A 73 8.83 9.54 -3.00
C PHE A 73 8.51 11.03 -3.25
N ALA A 74 9.47 11.81 -3.76
CA ALA A 74 9.27 13.23 -4.07
C ALA A 74 8.22 13.42 -5.18
N ARG A 75 8.23 12.57 -6.21
CA ARG A 75 7.21 12.58 -7.28
C ARG A 75 5.80 12.29 -6.74
N LEU A 76 5.65 11.27 -5.88
CA LEU A 76 4.36 10.96 -5.26
C LEU A 76 3.84 12.12 -4.42
N ARG A 77 4.71 12.75 -3.62
CA ARG A 77 4.37 13.93 -2.83
C ARG A 77 3.92 15.10 -3.70
N GLU A 78 4.63 15.37 -4.80
CA GLU A 78 4.26 16.40 -5.77
C GLU A 78 2.90 16.11 -6.42
N GLN A 79 2.64 14.85 -6.77
CA GLN A 79 1.36 14.42 -7.33
C GLN A 79 0.19 14.62 -6.33
N LEU A 80 0.41 14.38 -5.04
CA LEU A 80 -0.59 14.66 -4.00
C LEU A 80 -0.83 16.17 -3.80
N ALA A 81 0.13 17.01 -4.17
CA ALA A 81 0.04 18.47 -4.01
C ALA A 81 -0.67 19.19 -5.18
N THR A 82 -0.94 18.51 -6.31
CA THR A 82 -1.60 19.13 -7.47
C THR A 82 -3.04 19.56 -7.20
N GLY A 83 -3.68 18.96 -6.19
CA GLY A 83 -5.10 19.16 -5.89
C GLY A 83 -6.03 18.45 -6.88
N GLU A 84 -5.49 17.66 -7.81
CA GLU A 84 -6.29 16.82 -8.70
C GLU A 84 -6.89 15.63 -7.93
N PRO A 85 -8.04 15.09 -8.40
CA PRO A 85 -8.58 13.85 -7.85
C PRO A 85 -7.64 12.67 -8.11
N VAL A 86 -6.81 12.35 -7.11
CA VAL A 86 -5.84 11.25 -7.13
C VAL A 86 -6.23 10.18 -6.12
N VAL A 87 -6.18 8.92 -6.56
CA VAL A 87 -6.25 7.74 -5.67
C VAL A 87 -4.87 7.09 -5.68
N MET A 88 -4.19 7.09 -4.55
CA MET A 88 -2.82 6.60 -4.40
C MET A 88 -2.76 5.34 -3.51
N PRO A 89 -3.08 4.15 -4.05
CA PRO A 89 -2.89 2.90 -3.34
C PRO A 89 -1.43 2.46 -3.45
N LEU A 90 -0.79 2.22 -2.32
CA LEU A 90 0.59 1.74 -2.27
C LEU A 90 0.62 0.37 -1.60
N LEU A 91 1.08 -0.65 -2.34
CA LEU A 91 1.31 -1.98 -1.79
C LEU A 91 2.40 -1.91 -0.73
N ALA A 92 2.04 -2.16 0.54
CA ALA A 92 2.88 -1.81 1.68
C ALA A 92 2.90 -2.86 2.80
N ASP A 93 2.17 -3.96 2.66
CA ASP A 93 2.17 -5.08 3.62
C ASP A 93 3.47 -5.90 3.65
N ARG A 94 4.49 -5.50 2.86
CA ARG A 94 5.79 -6.18 2.84
C ARG A 94 6.94 -5.28 2.35
N ASP A 95 7.99 -5.18 3.15
CA ASP A 95 9.30 -4.64 2.75
C ASP A 95 10.43 -5.33 3.55
N LEU A 96 11.07 -6.34 2.95
CA LEU A 96 12.16 -7.09 3.59
C LEU A 96 13.55 -6.47 3.33
N SER A 97 13.61 -5.21 2.89
CA SER A 97 14.85 -4.45 2.85
C SER A 97 15.30 -4.07 4.27
N ALA A 98 16.46 -3.42 4.36
CA ALA A 98 16.95 -2.86 5.61
C ALA A 98 16.15 -1.64 6.10
N THR A 99 15.41 -0.99 5.20
CA THR A 99 14.61 0.22 5.49
C THR A 99 13.15 -0.09 5.82
N GLY A 100 12.74 -1.37 5.75
CA GLY A 100 11.40 -1.80 6.12
C GLY A 100 11.10 -1.50 7.59
N VAL A 101 9.92 -0.95 7.86
CA VAL A 101 9.45 -0.64 9.21
C VAL A 101 9.03 -1.94 9.87
N GLU A 102 9.65 -2.29 10.99
CA GLU A 102 9.23 -3.48 11.72
C GLU A 102 7.91 -3.22 12.47
N VAL A 103 6.95 -4.12 12.30
CA VAL A 103 5.62 -4.08 12.93
C VAL A 103 5.25 -5.43 13.52
N ASP A 104 4.29 -5.44 14.44
CA ASP A 104 3.60 -6.65 14.85
C ASP A 104 2.42 -6.90 13.90
N LEU A 105 2.44 -8.05 13.21
CA LEU A 105 1.36 -8.51 12.36
C LEU A 105 0.86 -9.85 12.90
N CYS A 106 -0.40 -9.87 13.36
CA CYS A 106 -1.03 -11.08 13.91
C CYS A 106 -0.23 -11.75 15.05
N GLY A 107 0.52 -10.97 15.84
CA GLY A 107 1.35 -11.46 16.94
C GLY A 107 2.79 -11.85 16.56
N HIS A 108 3.17 -11.69 15.30
CA HIS A 108 4.50 -12.00 14.79
C HIS A 108 5.19 -10.75 14.23
N ARG A 109 6.53 -10.68 14.32
CA ARG A 109 7.28 -9.57 13.72
C ARG A 109 7.33 -9.68 12.21
N ALA A 110 6.92 -8.63 11.52
CA ALA A 110 7.02 -8.47 10.07
C ALA A 110 7.69 -7.13 9.73
N ARG A 111 8.00 -6.90 8.45
CA ARG A 111 8.46 -5.60 7.95
C ARG A 111 7.57 -5.11 6.82
N MET A 112 7.14 -3.85 6.92
CA MET A 112 6.22 -3.20 6.00
C MET A 112 6.85 -1.95 5.39
N ALA A 113 6.37 -1.55 4.22
CA ALA A 113 6.93 -0.41 3.50
C ALA A 113 6.55 0.91 4.19
N ALA A 114 7.55 1.77 4.43
CA ALA A 114 7.35 3.05 5.11
C ALA A 114 6.58 4.10 4.27
N GLY A 115 6.59 3.97 2.94
CA GLY A 115 6.17 4.99 1.98
C GLY A 115 4.79 5.62 2.26
N PRO A 116 3.69 4.85 2.40
CA PRO A 116 2.38 5.42 2.69
C PRO A 116 2.33 6.18 4.02
N ALA A 117 2.94 5.64 5.07
CA ALA A 117 2.99 6.30 6.38
C ALA A 117 3.82 7.58 6.33
N ALA A 118 4.98 7.56 5.66
CA ALA A 118 5.82 8.73 5.48
C ALA A 118 5.12 9.84 4.69
N LEU A 119 4.42 9.50 3.60
CA LEU A 119 3.61 10.46 2.84
C LEU A 119 2.49 11.06 3.71
N ALA A 120 1.80 10.24 4.50
CA ALA A 120 0.73 10.71 5.38
C ALA A 120 1.25 11.70 6.44
N VAL A 121 2.36 11.38 7.09
CA VAL A 121 3.01 12.22 8.10
C VAL A 121 3.49 13.54 7.49
N GLU A 122 4.13 13.51 6.32
CA GLU A 122 4.68 14.72 5.69
C GLU A 122 3.60 15.63 5.10
N THR A 123 2.55 15.05 4.51
CA THR A 123 1.50 15.82 3.82
C THR A 123 0.32 16.19 4.72
N GLY A 124 0.18 15.52 5.87
CA GLY A 124 -1.00 15.62 6.73
C GLY A 124 -2.27 15.02 6.12
N LEU A 125 -2.14 14.24 5.03
CA LEU A 125 -3.28 13.54 4.43
C LEU A 125 -3.66 12.32 5.28
N PRO A 126 -4.96 12.03 5.46
CA PRO A 126 -5.39 10.79 6.08
C PRO A 126 -4.92 9.58 5.28
N LEU A 127 -4.44 8.57 5.99
CA LEU A 127 -4.03 7.28 5.43
C LEU A 127 -5.09 6.23 5.71
N TYR A 128 -5.59 5.60 4.64
CA TYR A 128 -6.63 4.57 4.74
C TYR A 128 -6.03 3.19 4.46
N PRO A 129 -6.10 2.23 5.40
CA PRO A 129 -5.87 0.83 5.09
C PRO A 129 -6.93 0.33 4.11
N VAL A 130 -6.54 -0.50 3.15
CA VAL A 130 -7.44 -1.08 2.14
C VAL A 130 -7.15 -2.57 1.99
N THR A 131 -8.21 -3.37 2.03
CA THR A 131 -8.16 -4.82 1.77
C THR A 131 -9.20 -5.22 0.76
N LEU A 132 -8.90 -6.25 -0.01
CA LEU A 132 -9.78 -6.76 -1.04
C LEU A 132 -9.98 -8.25 -0.82
N ARG A 133 -11.20 -8.72 -1.05
CA ARG A 133 -11.54 -10.13 -0.97
C ARG A 133 -12.45 -10.55 -2.12
N HIS A 134 -12.39 -11.82 -2.49
CA HIS A 134 -13.37 -12.36 -3.42
C HIS A 134 -14.66 -12.69 -2.66
N GLU A 135 -15.80 -12.51 -3.32
CA GLU A 135 -17.10 -12.84 -2.74
C GLU A 135 -17.92 -13.66 -3.72
N ARG A 136 -18.52 -14.75 -3.24
CA ARG A 136 -19.40 -15.56 -4.07
C ARG A 136 -20.74 -14.86 -4.25
N LEU A 137 -21.11 -14.60 -5.51
CA LEU A 137 -22.40 -14.02 -5.91
C LEU A 137 -23.22 -15.07 -6.67
N GLY A 138 -23.77 -16.03 -5.94
CA GLY A 138 -24.46 -17.17 -6.53
C GLY A 138 -23.51 -18.04 -7.36
N ARG A 139 -23.65 -18.02 -8.69
CA ARG A 139 -22.79 -18.79 -9.62
C ARG A 139 -21.55 -18.03 -10.10
N THR A 140 -21.46 -16.72 -9.82
CA THR A 140 -20.33 -15.88 -10.22
C THR A 140 -19.52 -15.44 -9.00
N TRP A 141 -18.45 -14.71 -9.25
CA TRP A 141 -17.62 -14.07 -8.24
C TRP A 141 -17.69 -12.56 -8.40
N GLY A 142 -17.74 -11.86 -7.27
CA GLY A 142 -17.51 -10.44 -7.15
C GLY A 142 -16.22 -10.17 -6.38
N MET A 143 -15.89 -8.88 -6.28
CA MET A 143 -14.78 -8.38 -5.48
C MET A 143 -15.34 -7.38 -4.48
N VAL A 144 -14.97 -7.54 -3.21
CA VAL A 144 -15.30 -6.58 -2.15
C VAL A 144 -14.04 -5.79 -1.85
N VAL A 145 -14.13 -4.47 -1.98
CA VAL A 145 -13.07 -3.54 -1.57
C VAL A 145 -13.49 -2.91 -0.26
N THR A 146 -12.78 -3.23 0.81
CA THR A 146 -12.97 -2.60 2.11
C THR A 146 -11.91 -1.53 2.27
N ILE A 147 -12.36 -0.28 2.30
CA ILE A 147 -11.56 0.83 2.78
C ILE A 147 -11.88 0.94 4.26
N HIS A 148 -10.86 0.83 5.11
CA HIS A 148 -10.99 0.91 6.56
C HIS A 148 -11.01 2.39 6.99
N ASP A 149 -11.40 2.67 8.23
CA ASP A 149 -11.28 4.02 8.76
C ASP A 149 -9.81 4.48 8.71
N ALA A 150 -9.60 5.79 8.53
CA ALA A 150 -8.26 6.35 8.51
C ALA A 150 -7.53 6.05 9.83
N VAL A 151 -6.25 5.70 9.73
CA VAL A 151 -5.43 5.50 10.93
C VAL A 151 -5.08 6.84 11.58
N ASP A 152 -4.78 6.80 12.86
CA ASP A 152 -4.17 7.94 13.54
C ASP A 152 -2.77 8.21 12.94
N VAL A 153 -2.53 9.44 12.51
CA VAL A 153 -1.26 9.88 11.94
C VAL A 153 -0.69 10.92 12.91
N PRO A 154 0.32 10.56 13.72
CA PRO A 154 0.96 11.52 14.61
C PRO A 154 1.59 12.67 13.85
N SER A 155 1.73 13.81 14.52
CA SER A 155 2.42 14.98 13.97
C SER A 155 3.85 14.65 13.53
N ALA A 156 4.36 15.35 12.53
CA ALA A 156 5.70 15.14 11.98
C ALA A 156 6.83 15.36 13.01
N GLU A 157 6.58 16.12 14.08
CA GLU A 157 7.52 16.32 15.19
C GLU A 157 7.60 15.10 16.13
N CYS A 158 6.70 14.12 16.01
CA CYS A 158 6.79 12.87 16.76
C CYS A 158 7.93 12.01 16.20
N ALA A 159 8.90 11.68 17.04
CA ALA A 159 10.12 10.96 16.65
C ALA A 159 9.89 9.61 15.95
N ASP A 160 8.74 8.95 16.19
CA ASP A 160 8.36 7.69 15.54
C ASP A 160 6.97 7.77 14.88
N ALA A 161 6.65 8.91 14.27
CA ALA A 161 5.37 9.09 13.58
C ALA A 161 5.14 8.03 12.50
N VAL A 162 6.17 7.72 11.70
CA VAL A 162 6.09 6.76 10.59
C VAL A 162 5.90 5.33 11.11
N GLY A 163 6.66 4.92 12.13
CA GLY A 163 6.55 3.58 12.72
C GLY A 163 5.17 3.34 13.32
N ARG A 164 4.70 4.28 14.15
CA ARG A 164 3.36 4.22 14.76
C ARG A 164 2.23 4.20 13.72
N THR A 165 2.34 5.01 12.68
CA THR A 165 1.35 5.04 11.59
C THR A 165 1.34 3.70 10.83
N THR A 166 2.52 3.15 10.53
CA THR A 166 2.64 1.85 9.86
C THR A 166 2.07 0.72 10.71
N GLN A 167 2.34 0.71 12.01
CA GLN A 167 1.76 -0.26 12.94
C GLN A 167 0.23 -0.18 12.95
N ALA A 168 -0.35 1.02 12.99
CA ALA A 168 -1.80 1.17 12.94
C ALA A 168 -2.41 0.61 11.64
N CYS A 169 -1.71 0.76 10.51
CA CYS A 169 -2.10 0.10 9.26
C CYS A 169 -1.96 -1.42 9.36
N ALA A 170 -0.87 -1.93 9.94
CA ALA A 170 -0.65 -3.35 10.16
C ALA A 170 -1.74 -3.98 11.05
N ASP A 171 -2.21 -3.28 12.08
CA ASP A 171 -3.29 -3.74 12.95
C ASP A 171 -4.62 -3.87 12.20
N ALA A 172 -4.95 -2.88 11.36
CA ALA A 172 -6.16 -2.90 10.53
C ALA A 172 -6.10 -4.00 9.47
N PHE A 173 -4.95 -4.12 8.80
CA PHE A 173 -4.67 -5.16 7.83
C PHE A 173 -4.74 -6.56 8.47
N GLY A 174 -4.09 -6.75 9.61
CA GLY A 174 -4.03 -7.98 10.38
C GLY A 174 -5.42 -8.53 10.70
N ARG A 175 -6.33 -7.68 11.20
CA ARG A 175 -7.73 -8.07 11.45
C ARG A 175 -8.40 -8.59 10.19
N ALA A 176 -8.29 -7.86 9.07
CA ALA A 176 -8.92 -8.24 7.81
C ALA A 176 -8.37 -9.56 7.24
N ILE A 177 -7.05 -9.77 7.26
CA ILE A 177 -6.46 -11.01 6.75
C ILE A 177 -6.72 -12.21 7.65
N THR A 178 -6.98 -12.04 8.95
CA THR A 178 -7.39 -13.17 9.81
C THR A 178 -8.81 -13.65 9.51
N GLU A 179 -9.67 -12.77 8.98
CA GLU A 179 -11.04 -13.12 8.57
C GLU A 179 -11.08 -13.75 7.17
N HIS A 180 -10.19 -13.32 6.28
CA HIS A 180 -10.16 -13.71 4.86
C HIS A 180 -8.73 -14.02 4.39
N THR A 181 -8.06 -14.96 5.05
CA THR A 181 -6.65 -15.29 4.78
C THR A 181 -6.44 -15.83 3.36
N GLU A 182 -7.41 -16.54 2.81
CA GLU A 182 -7.36 -17.12 1.47
C GLU A 182 -7.19 -16.09 0.35
N ASP A 183 -7.60 -14.85 0.62
CA ASP A 183 -7.47 -13.74 -0.33
C ASP A 183 -6.16 -12.98 -0.18
N TRP A 184 -5.33 -13.28 0.84
CA TRP A 184 -3.99 -12.72 0.97
C TRP A 184 -3.00 -13.52 0.13
N HIS A 185 -2.60 -12.93 -1.00
CA HIS A 185 -1.78 -13.58 -2.01
C HIS A 185 -0.28 -13.53 -1.67
N MET A 186 0.07 -14.13 -0.54
CA MET A 186 1.42 -14.04 0.03
C MET A 186 2.14 -15.39 0.03
N MET A 187 2.75 -15.71 -1.11
CA MET A 187 3.52 -16.94 -1.29
C MET A 187 5.02 -16.73 -0.99
N GLN A 188 5.40 -15.53 -0.54
CA GLN A 188 6.75 -15.17 -0.16
C GLN A 188 6.87 -15.02 1.35
N ARG A 189 8.11 -15.08 1.87
CA ARG A 189 8.39 -14.82 3.29
C ARG A 189 7.94 -13.41 3.68
N VAL A 190 7.37 -13.27 4.88
CA VAL A 190 6.89 -12.01 5.46
C VAL A 190 7.49 -11.79 6.83
N PHE A 191 7.46 -12.82 7.67
CA PHE A 191 7.85 -12.70 9.06
C PHE A 191 9.37 -12.71 9.20
N VAL A 192 9.87 -11.90 10.14
CA VAL A 192 11.30 -11.76 10.41
C VAL A 192 11.91 -13.11 10.83
N GLU A 193 11.14 -13.94 11.53
CA GLU A 193 11.57 -15.28 11.96
C GLU A 193 11.81 -16.27 10.82
N ASP A 194 11.21 -16.04 9.64
CA ASP A 194 11.41 -16.88 8.45
C ASP A 194 12.67 -16.48 7.66
N LEU A 195 13.34 -15.38 8.02
CA LEU A 195 14.52 -14.88 7.32
C LEU A 195 15.78 -15.63 7.78
N ASP A 196 16.74 -15.79 6.86
CA ASP A 196 18.08 -16.23 7.25
C ASP A 196 18.74 -15.14 8.10
N PRO A 197 19.08 -15.39 9.38
CA PRO A 197 19.57 -14.34 10.28
C PRO A 197 20.90 -13.73 9.83
N ALA A 198 21.78 -14.52 9.20
CA ALA A 198 23.08 -14.03 8.74
C ALA A 198 22.91 -13.09 7.54
N ARG A 199 22.07 -13.49 6.58
CA ARG A 199 21.75 -12.67 5.40
C ARG A 199 20.99 -11.39 5.77
N ASP A 200 20.09 -11.47 6.74
CA ASP A 200 19.35 -10.30 7.22
C ASP A 200 20.27 -9.30 7.94
N ALA A 201 21.16 -9.79 8.81
CA ALA A 201 22.16 -8.96 9.48
C ALA A 201 23.11 -8.29 8.48
N GLU A 202 23.49 -8.99 7.40
CA GLU A 202 24.30 -8.41 6.32
C GLU A 202 23.55 -7.28 5.59
N ARG A 203 22.29 -7.49 5.22
CA ARG A 203 21.45 -6.45 4.58
C ARG A 203 21.34 -5.20 5.43
N ARG A 204 21.12 -5.36 6.73
CA ARG A 204 21.02 -4.24 7.69
C ARG A 204 22.32 -3.47 7.86
N ARG A 205 23.48 -4.13 7.77
CA ARG A 205 24.79 -3.47 7.83
C ARG A 205 25.13 -2.69 6.56
N ALA A 206 24.53 -3.04 5.43
CA ALA A 206 24.81 -2.45 4.13
C ALA A 206 23.95 -1.22 3.79
N ALA A 207 22.96 -0.89 4.63
CA ALA A 207 22.07 0.27 4.49
C ALA A 207 22.47 1.40 5.41
#